data_AF-A0AAD8UUS3-F1
#
_entry.id   AF-A0AAD8UUS3-F1
#
_cell.length_a   1.000
_cell.length_b   1.000
_cell.length_c   1.000
_cell.angle_alpha   90.00
_cell.angle_beta   90.00
_cell.angle_gamma   90.00
#
_symmetry.space_group_name_H-M   'P 1'
#
loop_
_entity.id
_entity.type
_entity.pdbx_description
1 polymer ?
#
loop_
_entity_poly.entity_id
_entity_poly.type
_entity_poly.pdbx_seq_one_letter_code
_entity_poly.pdbx_strand_id
1 'polypeptide(L)'
;MATPRLVPTFEMPLMNDVKARLLEALDRGDSLYTISLMFPDIARDVLLLTCSHNSTVDQLENDCRHGRNSLMLLHAIPRKLLRSLIQGTLAFDAVHSRDASCYPEKGQGIYAIDVYIENRGGKFLSHDEITSVIAELKGYIKAYRINSRTLQGHQRDIGDRMLVKKAYAFDDAFGTSASDKTRLITNAADVFLANNLVKALQRRQRVVTDSRHFRVHQIQGMPYVGCSGDLETRVPGYRTNNALGGKRTLDPASINTPLILLLSAIKVIGLVPKTVSRVILKTWEPGLLPMAERLVISLAHSNYAQDGLNVAEGGGQRGKDKASTMRQVESEVLCVRPFFNTNMQLSLADLEQRRVFLDNLEAIDGARGEILKLSREYDMHKLTLDRLLKQWETELKKVMKSKTDSLRLQHTAVTAEELQWQRLDDITMRVCLRLGIEDDEDEEDEGEGEGVIVLD
;
A
#
# COMPACT_ATOMS: atom_id res chain seq x y z
N MET A 1 12.36 -2.65 -13.30
CA MET A 1 11.48 -1.77 -14.11
C MET A 1 10.29 -1.39 -13.24
N ALA A 2 9.99 -0.10 -13.09
CA ALA A 2 8.80 0.32 -12.34
C ALA A 2 7.54 -0.09 -13.11
N THR A 3 6.64 -0.83 -12.48
CA THR A 3 5.31 -1.10 -13.04
C THR A 3 4.57 0.24 -13.18
N PRO A 4 4.00 0.55 -14.35
CA PRO A 4 3.25 1.78 -14.54
C PRO A 4 2.10 1.84 -13.53
N ARG A 5 1.97 2.98 -12.84
CA ARG A 5 0.93 3.20 -11.83
C ARG A 5 -0.44 3.00 -12.47
N LEU A 6 -1.30 2.22 -11.80
CA LEU A 6 -2.68 2.04 -12.26
C LEU A 6 -3.43 3.37 -12.16
N VAL A 7 -3.90 3.86 -13.30
CA VAL A 7 -4.68 5.11 -13.41
C VAL A 7 -6.11 4.81 -13.88
N PRO A 8 -7.08 5.70 -13.60
CA PRO A 8 -8.43 5.57 -14.14
C PRO A 8 -8.43 5.46 -15.66
N THR A 9 -9.27 4.56 -16.19
CA THR A 9 -9.49 4.38 -17.62
C THR A 9 -10.97 4.45 -17.94
N PHE A 10 -11.35 4.49 -19.22
CA PHE A 10 -12.75 4.43 -19.61
C PHE A 10 -13.43 3.11 -19.23
N GLU A 11 -12.68 2.00 -19.18
CA GLU A 11 -13.21 0.70 -18.76
C GLU A 11 -13.24 0.54 -17.22
N MET A 12 -12.33 1.22 -16.50
CA MET A 12 -12.23 1.23 -15.03
C MET A 12 -12.11 2.67 -14.50
N PRO A 13 -13.22 3.43 -14.45
CA PRO A 13 -13.15 4.86 -14.13
C PRO A 13 -12.91 5.17 -12.65
N LEU A 14 -13.08 4.22 -11.74
CA LEU A 14 -12.95 4.41 -10.29
C LEU A 14 -11.71 3.70 -9.77
N MET A 15 -10.54 4.26 -10.09
CA MET A 15 -9.23 3.80 -9.63
C MET A 15 -8.56 4.90 -8.82
N ASN A 16 -8.66 4.83 -7.50
CA ASN A 16 -7.98 5.76 -6.60
C ASN A 16 -6.61 5.22 -6.18
N ASP A 17 -5.85 6.06 -5.47
CA ASP A 17 -4.48 5.73 -5.05
C ASP A 17 -4.40 4.50 -4.15
N VAL A 18 -5.36 4.34 -3.23
CA VAL A 18 -5.40 3.20 -2.31
C VAL A 18 -5.65 1.90 -3.09
N LYS A 19 -6.65 1.87 -3.97
CA LYS A 19 -6.91 0.70 -4.85
C LYS A 19 -5.72 0.39 -5.75
N ALA A 20 -5.12 1.40 -6.37
CA ALA A 20 -3.96 1.22 -7.24
C ALA A 20 -2.81 0.54 -6.47
N ARG A 21 -2.47 1.03 -5.27
CA ARG A 21 -1.43 0.43 -4.43
C ARG A 21 -1.78 -1.00 -3.98
N LEU A 22 -3.04 -1.26 -3.62
CA LEU A 22 -3.49 -2.61 -3.23
C LEU A 22 -3.32 -3.59 -4.39
N LEU A 23 -3.68 -3.17 -5.60
CA LEU A 23 -3.58 -4.00 -6.80
C LEU A 23 -2.14 -4.22 -7.24
N GLU A 24 -1.30 -3.19 -7.17
CA GLU A 24 0.14 -3.30 -7.44
C GLU A 24 0.80 -4.29 -6.48
N ALA A 25 0.46 -4.23 -5.18
CA ALA A 25 0.96 -5.18 -4.21
C ALA A 25 0.47 -6.62 -4.51
N LEU A 26 -0.79 -6.80 -4.88
CA LEU A 26 -1.31 -8.11 -5.30
C LEU A 26 -0.60 -8.66 -6.54
N ASP A 27 -0.34 -7.80 -7.54
CA ASP A 27 0.30 -8.16 -8.82
C ASP A 27 1.78 -8.48 -8.70
N ARG A 28 2.50 -7.81 -7.79
CA ARG A 28 3.89 -8.17 -7.44
C ARG A 28 4.00 -9.51 -6.72
N GLY A 29 2.88 -10.06 -6.24
CA GLY A 29 2.86 -11.27 -5.44
C GLY A 29 3.11 -11.01 -3.96
N ASP A 30 3.00 -9.75 -3.50
CA ASP A 30 3.20 -9.40 -2.09
C ASP A 30 2.24 -10.19 -1.20
N SER A 31 2.67 -10.49 0.03
CA SER A 31 1.87 -11.25 0.98
C SER A 31 0.60 -10.48 1.39
N LEU A 32 -0.43 -11.20 1.86
CA LEU A 32 -1.62 -10.53 2.38
C LEU A 32 -1.38 -9.83 3.72
N TYR A 33 -0.30 -10.18 4.43
CA TYR A 33 0.19 -9.35 5.53
C TYR A 33 0.63 -7.97 5.03
N THR A 34 1.39 -7.88 3.94
CA THR A 34 1.75 -6.59 3.33
C THR A 34 0.51 -5.79 2.92
N ILE A 35 -0.52 -6.44 2.37
CA ILE A 35 -1.81 -5.80 2.07
C ILE A 35 -2.49 -5.27 3.36
N SER A 36 -2.46 -6.03 4.45
CA SER A 36 -3.08 -5.61 5.72
C SER A 36 -2.44 -4.36 6.34
N LEU A 37 -1.16 -4.09 6.05
CA LEU A 37 -0.50 -2.85 6.48
C LEU A 37 -1.12 -1.60 5.85
N MET A 38 -1.94 -1.75 4.80
CA MET A 38 -2.66 -0.66 4.14
C MET A 38 -4.06 -0.43 4.72
N PHE A 39 -4.51 -1.22 5.69
CA PHE A 39 -5.83 -1.01 6.32
C PHE A 39 -6.04 0.41 6.90
N PRO A 40 -5.04 1.10 7.48
CA PRO A 40 -5.21 2.48 7.92
C PRO A 40 -5.47 3.45 6.75
N ASP A 41 -4.92 3.18 5.56
CA ASP A 41 -5.21 3.97 4.36
C ASP A 41 -6.65 3.77 3.90
N ILE A 42 -7.12 2.52 3.91
CA ILE A 42 -8.52 2.17 3.60
C ILE A 42 -9.47 2.83 4.60
N ALA A 43 -9.15 2.79 5.90
CA ALA A 43 -9.93 3.43 6.95
C ALA A 43 -10.05 4.94 6.73
N ARG A 44 -8.95 5.61 6.38
CA ARG A 44 -8.97 7.04 6.03
C ARG A 44 -9.83 7.34 4.81
N ASP A 45 -9.76 6.50 3.77
CA ASP A 45 -10.62 6.63 2.59
C ASP A 45 -12.12 6.50 2.93
N VAL A 46 -12.47 5.59 3.84
CA VAL A 46 -13.86 5.43 4.33
C VAL A 46 -14.31 6.67 5.11
N LEU A 47 -13.46 7.21 5.97
CA LEU A 47 -13.75 8.38 6.81
C LEU A 47 -13.97 9.65 5.96
N LEU A 48 -13.16 9.87 4.92
CA LEU A 48 -13.27 11.04 4.05
C LEU A 48 -14.61 11.11 3.29
N LEU A 49 -15.25 9.97 3.08
CA LEU A 49 -16.45 9.85 2.26
C LEU A 49 -17.72 9.69 3.11
N THR A 50 -17.59 9.42 4.41
CA THR A 50 -18.74 9.13 5.27
C THR A 50 -18.55 9.62 6.72
N CYS A 51 -19.55 10.30 7.27
CA CYS A 51 -19.48 10.84 8.64
C CYS A 51 -19.89 9.83 9.74
N SER A 52 -20.16 8.57 9.41
CA SER A 52 -20.87 7.64 10.32
C SER A 52 -20.31 6.22 10.42
N HIS A 53 -19.11 5.93 9.89
CA HIS A 53 -18.56 4.56 9.84
C HIS A 53 -17.46 4.34 10.89
N ASN A 54 -17.73 4.75 12.13
CA ASN A 54 -16.74 4.68 13.21
C ASN A 54 -16.34 3.22 13.49
N SER A 55 -17.28 2.27 13.44
CA SER A 55 -16.99 0.86 13.76
C SER A 55 -16.04 0.21 12.76
N THR A 56 -16.16 0.56 11.48
CA THR A 56 -15.32 0.06 10.39
C THR A 56 -13.92 0.65 10.48
N VAL A 57 -13.82 1.96 10.71
CA VAL A 57 -12.55 2.66 10.91
C VAL A 57 -11.84 2.10 12.14
N ASP A 58 -12.53 2.05 13.28
CA ASP A 58 -12.01 1.50 14.54
C ASP A 58 -11.54 0.07 14.35
N GLN A 59 -12.30 -0.78 13.64
CA GLN A 59 -11.90 -2.15 13.37
C GLN A 59 -10.61 -2.20 12.56
N LEU A 60 -10.52 -1.49 11.43
CA LEU A 60 -9.36 -1.55 10.53
C LEU A 60 -8.10 -0.97 11.19
N GLU A 61 -8.24 0.12 11.95
CA GLU A 61 -7.13 0.72 12.70
C GLU A 61 -6.65 -0.16 13.87
N ASN A 62 -7.59 -0.76 14.61
CA ASN A 62 -7.25 -1.64 15.73
C ASN A 62 -6.71 -3.00 15.28
N ASP A 63 -7.15 -3.53 14.13
CA ASP A 63 -6.68 -4.83 13.62
C ASP A 63 -5.19 -4.82 13.34
N CYS A 64 -4.67 -3.68 12.85
CA CYS A 64 -3.25 -3.45 12.62
C CYS A 64 -2.41 -3.52 13.89
N ARG A 65 -3.00 -3.17 15.05
CA ARG A 65 -2.27 -3.05 16.32
C ARG A 65 -2.45 -4.27 17.23
N HIS A 66 -3.67 -4.80 17.32
CA HIS A 66 -4.02 -5.79 18.35
C HIS A 66 -4.94 -6.91 17.84
N GLY A 67 -5.74 -6.67 16.80
CA GLY A 67 -6.88 -7.53 16.46
C GLY A 67 -6.59 -8.72 15.55
N ARG A 68 -5.69 -8.60 14.55
CA ARG A 68 -5.31 -9.59 13.50
C ARG A 68 -6.45 -10.43 12.86
N ASN A 69 -7.71 -10.23 13.21
CA ASN A 69 -8.86 -10.96 12.74
C ASN A 69 -9.19 -10.56 11.31
N SER A 70 -9.04 -9.28 10.96
CA SER A 70 -9.23 -8.83 9.58
C SER A 70 -8.11 -9.36 8.67
N LEU A 71 -6.87 -9.47 9.16
CA LEU A 71 -5.79 -10.19 8.46
C LEU A 71 -6.11 -11.67 8.27
N MET A 72 -6.56 -12.37 9.32
CA MET A 72 -6.97 -13.78 9.24
C MET A 72 -8.10 -13.98 8.21
N LEU A 73 -9.11 -13.11 8.25
CA LEU A 73 -10.21 -13.12 7.27
C LEU A 73 -9.72 -12.80 5.85
N LEU A 74 -8.74 -11.91 5.71
CA LEU A 74 -8.12 -11.59 4.43
C LEU A 74 -7.43 -12.82 3.82
N HIS A 75 -6.76 -13.66 4.64
CA HIS A 75 -6.17 -14.92 4.18
C HIS A 75 -7.20 -15.90 3.62
N ALA A 76 -8.44 -15.84 4.08
CA ALA A 76 -9.54 -16.65 3.55
C ALA A 76 -10.08 -16.17 2.20
N ILE A 77 -9.61 -15.04 1.65
CA ILE A 77 -10.03 -14.57 0.32
C ILE A 77 -9.04 -15.08 -0.75
N PRO A 78 -9.50 -15.81 -1.77
CA PRO A 78 -8.67 -16.20 -2.91
C PRO A 78 -8.08 -14.96 -3.60
N ARG A 79 -6.76 -14.93 -3.87
CA ARG A 79 -6.08 -13.72 -4.41
C ARG A 79 -6.70 -13.19 -5.70
N LYS A 80 -7.11 -14.07 -6.62
CA LYS A 80 -7.78 -13.68 -7.87
C LYS A 80 -9.13 -13.00 -7.58
N LEU A 81 -9.91 -13.56 -6.66
CA LEU A 81 -11.19 -12.99 -6.25
C LEU A 81 -11.01 -11.66 -5.49
N LEU A 82 -9.98 -11.56 -4.64
CA LEU A 82 -9.62 -10.32 -3.96
C LEU A 82 -9.24 -9.23 -4.95
N ARG A 83 -8.47 -9.56 -5.99
CA ARG A 83 -8.14 -8.64 -7.09
C ARG A 83 -9.40 -8.15 -7.79
N SER A 84 -10.29 -9.05 -8.20
CA SER A 84 -11.57 -8.68 -8.85
C SER A 84 -12.45 -7.83 -7.94
N LEU A 85 -12.46 -8.11 -6.63
CA LEU A 85 -13.21 -7.36 -5.63
C LEU A 85 -12.69 -5.91 -5.54
N ILE A 86 -11.38 -5.72 -5.40
CA ILE A 86 -10.74 -4.39 -5.29
C ILE A 86 -10.89 -3.60 -6.60
N GLN A 87 -10.73 -4.27 -7.75
CA GLN A 87 -10.94 -3.66 -9.06
C GLN A 87 -12.40 -3.30 -9.31
N GLY A 88 -13.35 -3.98 -8.66
CA GLY A 88 -14.77 -3.88 -8.96
C GLY A 88 -15.13 -4.54 -10.29
N THR A 89 -14.41 -5.59 -10.69
CA THR A 89 -14.57 -6.33 -11.97
C THR A 89 -15.20 -7.70 -11.77
N LEU A 90 -15.89 -7.92 -10.64
CA LEU A 90 -16.44 -9.23 -10.26
C LEU A 90 -17.33 -9.83 -11.35
N ALA A 91 -18.22 -9.06 -11.95
CA ALA A 91 -19.10 -9.57 -13.02
C ALA A 91 -18.31 -9.91 -14.29
N PHE A 92 -17.37 -9.06 -14.70
CA PHE A 92 -16.52 -9.27 -15.88
C PHE A 92 -15.67 -10.53 -15.73
N ASP A 93 -14.98 -10.66 -14.60
CA ASP A 93 -14.10 -11.80 -14.32
C ASP A 93 -14.90 -13.10 -14.13
N ALA A 94 -16.10 -13.02 -13.56
CA ALA A 94 -16.97 -14.18 -13.43
C ALA A 94 -17.42 -14.78 -14.77
N VAL A 95 -17.56 -13.93 -15.81
CA VAL A 95 -17.95 -14.38 -17.15
C VAL A 95 -16.76 -14.92 -17.94
N HIS A 96 -15.57 -14.35 -17.76
CA HIS A 96 -14.38 -14.73 -18.51
C HIS A 96 -13.52 -15.80 -17.83
N SER A 97 -13.62 -15.94 -16.52
CA SER A 97 -12.78 -16.84 -15.72
C SER A 97 -13.64 -17.92 -15.11
N ARG A 98 -13.55 -19.15 -15.66
CA ARG A 98 -14.17 -20.35 -15.06
C ARG A 98 -13.55 -20.71 -13.70
N ASP A 99 -12.33 -20.23 -13.46
CA ASP A 99 -11.47 -20.56 -12.30
C ASP A 99 -11.43 -19.47 -11.23
N ALA A 100 -12.43 -18.58 -11.17
CA ALA A 100 -12.59 -17.74 -9.98
C ALA A 100 -13.00 -18.66 -8.82
N SER A 101 -12.02 -19.28 -8.17
CA SER A 101 -12.18 -20.10 -6.98
C SER A 101 -13.01 -19.32 -5.98
N CYS A 102 -14.25 -19.74 -5.80
CA CYS A 102 -15.17 -19.14 -4.86
C CYS A 102 -15.67 -20.22 -3.91
N TYR A 103 -16.14 -19.77 -2.76
CA TYR A 103 -16.79 -20.67 -1.83
C TYR A 103 -18.15 -21.12 -2.36
N PRO A 104 -18.59 -22.35 -2.00
CA PRO A 104 -19.95 -22.79 -2.25
C PRO A 104 -20.91 -22.05 -1.31
N GLU A 105 -22.19 -22.01 -1.67
CA GLU A 105 -23.21 -21.21 -0.97
C GLU A 105 -23.67 -21.83 0.37
N LYS A 106 -23.18 -23.00 0.78
CA LYS A 106 -23.61 -23.63 2.04
C LYS A 106 -22.98 -22.96 3.28
N GLY A 107 -23.80 -22.53 4.24
CA GLY A 107 -23.36 -21.97 5.56
C GLY A 107 -23.26 -20.45 5.60
N GLN A 108 -22.73 -19.89 6.69
CA GLN A 108 -22.57 -18.44 6.85
C GLN A 108 -21.36 -17.85 6.11
N GLY A 109 -21.48 -16.58 5.73
CA GLY A 109 -20.35 -15.83 5.18
C GLY A 109 -20.75 -14.54 4.49
N ILE A 110 -19.83 -14.03 3.68
CA ILE A 110 -19.95 -12.79 2.94
C ILE A 110 -20.08 -13.08 1.45
N TYR A 111 -21.01 -12.40 0.80
CA TYR A 111 -21.21 -12.45 -0.64
C TYR A 111 -21.12 -11.05 -1.24
N ALA A 112 -20.73 -11.00 -2.51
CA ALA A 112 -20.82 -9.81 -3.32
C ALA A 112 -21.74 -10.06 -4.52
N ILE A 113 -22.55 -9.07 -4.83
CA ILE A 113 -23.42 -9.00 -6.00
C ILE A 113 -22.89 -7.88 -6.89
N ASP A 114 -22.69 -8.18 -8.17
CA ASP A 114 -22.28 -7.18 -9.15
C ASP A 114 -23.21 -7.22 -10.36
N VAL A 115 -23.32 -6.08 -11.05
CA VAL A 115 -24.29 -5.87 -12.14
C VAL A 115 -23.55 -5.80 -13.47
N TYR A 116 -24.07 -6.50 -14.47
CA TYR A 116 -23.62 -6.42 -15.86
C TYR A 116 -24.79 -6.41 -16.83
N ILE A 117 -24.53 -6.16 -18.11
CA ILE A 117 -25.56 -6.18 -19.15
C ILE A 117 -25.48 -7.48 -19.93
N GLU A 118 -26.63 -8.12 -20.13
CA GLU A 118 -26.73 -9.36 -20.93
C GLU A 118 -26.10 -9.18 -22.31
N ASN A 119 -25.44 -10.22 -22.81
CA ASN A 119 -24.74 -10.23 -24.11
C ASN A 119 -23.56 -9.25 -24.23
N ARG A 120 -22.99 -8.77 -23.10
CA ARG A 120 -21.77 -7.91 -23.11
C ARG A 120 -20.55 -8.51 -22.41
N GLY A 121 -20.50 -9.83 -22.24
CA GLY A 121 -19.34 -10.48 -21.60
C GLY A 121 -19.09 -9.97 -20.18
N GLY A 122 -20.11 -9.74 -19.37
CA GLY A 122 -19.92 -9.23 -18.01
C GLY A 122 -19.55 -7.75 -17.91
N LYS A 123 -19.56 -6.99 -19.01
CA LYS A 123 -19.40 -5.53 -18.98
C LYS A 123 -20.66 -4.84 -18.45
N PHE A 124 -20.43 -3.73 -17.76
CA PHE A 124 -21.42 -2.82 -17.23
C PHE A 124 -21.84 -1.77 -18.29
N LEU A 125 -22.34 -0.63 -17.84
CA LEU A 125 -22.83 0.47 -18.68
C LEU A 125 -21.67 1.26 -19.29
N SER A 126 -21.94 1.86 -20.45
CA SER A 126 -21.13 2.93 -21.04
C SER A 126 -21.51 4.30 -20.48
N HIS A 127 -20.75 5.34 -20.83
CA HIS A 127 -21.02 6.71 -20.37
C HIS A 127 -22.41 7.22 -20.79
N ASP A 128 -22.81 6.99 -22.05
CA ASP A 128 -24.11 7.41 -22.57
C ASP A 128 -25.26 6.71 -21.83
N GLU A 129 -25.10 5.42 -21.58
CA GLU A 129 -26.10 4.63 -20.87
C GLU A 129 -26.20 5.05 -19.40
N ILE A 130 -25.08 5.36 -18.75
CA ILE A 130 -25.07 5.95 -17.41
C ILE A 130 -25.84 7.28 -17.40
N THR A 131 -25.70 8.11 -18.45
CA THR A 131 -26.46 9.36 -18.58
C THR A 131 -27.96 9.10 -18.63
N SER A 132 -28.39 8.13 -19.44
CA SER A 132 -29.80 7.75 -19.54
C SER A 132 -30.33 7.15 -18.23
N VAL A 133 -29.56 6.28 -17.56
CA VAL A 133 -29.93 5.74 -16.23
C VAL A 133 -30.09 6.87 -15.20
N ILE A 134 -29.19 7.84 -15.17
CA ILE A 134 -29.30 9.02 -14.29
C ILE A 134 -30.59 9.81 -14.60
N ALA A 135 -30.93 9.99 -15.87
CA ALA A 135 -32.15 10.69 -16.27
C ALA A 135 -33.40 9.96 -15.78
N GLU A 136 -33.45 8.62 -15.91
CA GLU A 136 -34.56 7.81 -15.39
C GLU A 136 -34.67 7.88 -13.86
N LEU A 137 -33.56 7.77 -13.13
CA LEU A 137 -33.55 7.91 -11.67
C LEU A 137 -34.06 9.28 -11.22
N LYS A 138 -33.60 10.36 -11.87
CA LYS A 138 -34.08 11.73 -11.56
C LYS A 138 -35.57 11.90 -11.90
N GLY A 139 -36.04 11.32 -13.00
CA GLY A 139 -37.44 11.28 -13.38
C GLY A 139 -38.29 10.58 -12.32
N TYR A 140 -37.84 9.42 -11.84
CA TYR A 140 -38.51 8.64 -10.81
C TYR A 140 -38.56 9.37 -9.45
N ILE A 141 -37.46 10.03 -9.05
CA ILE A 141 -37.44 10.90 -7.85
C ILE A 141 -38.45 12.05 -7.98
N LYS A 142 -38.56 12.67 -9.16
CA LYS A 142 -39.53 13.74 -9.42
C LYS A 142 -40.96 13.20 -9.34
N ALA A 143 -41.23 12.04 -9.93
CA ALA A 143 -42.55 11.39 -9.88
C ALA A 143 -42.98 11.06 -8.45
N TYR A 144 -42.06 10.55 -7.61
CA TYR A 144 -42.33 10.37 -6.17
C TYR A 144 -42.78 11.68 -5.52
N ARG A 145 -42.03 12.78 -5.71
CA ARG A 145 -42.37 14.08 -5.11
C ARG A 145 -43.74 14.59 -5.57
N ILE A 146 -44.10 14.38 -6.83
CA ILE A 146 -45.42 14.71 -7.35
C ILE A 146 -46.49 13.86 -6.66
N ASN A 147 -46.32 12.54 -6.59
CA ASN A 147 -47.23 11.64 -5.89
C ASN A 147 -47.43 12.05 -4.42
N SER A 148 -46.36 12.37 -3.71
CA SER A 148 -46.43 12.85 -2.32
C SER A 148 -47.24 14.14 -2.17
N ARG A 149 -47.10 15.10 -3.09
CA ARG A 149 -47.89 16.35 -3.09
C ARG A 149 -49.35 16.12 -3.44
N THR A 150 -49.64 15.21 -4.37
CA THR A 150 -51.03 14.86 -4.71
C THR A 150 -51.77 14.23 -3.55
N LEU A 151 -51.08 13.40 -2.74
CA LEU A 151 -51.64 12.87 -1.50
C LEU A 151 -51.96 13.97 -0.46
N GLN A 152 -51.36 15.17 -0.61
CA GLN A 152 -51.64 16.36 0.18
C GLN A 152 -52.67 17.30 -0.48
N GLY A 153 -53.40 16.83 -1.52
CA GLY A 153 -54.47 17.59 -2.17
C GLY A 153 -54.05 18.44 -3.37
N HIS A 154 -52.79 18.39 -3.82
CA HIS A 154 -52.34 19.16 -4.98
C HIS A 154 -52.80 18.52 -6.30
N GLN A 155 -53.38 19.31 -7.20
CA GLN A 155 -53.76 18.84 -8.55
C GLN A 155 -52.52 18.60 -9.42
N ARG A 156 -52.55 17.50 -10.19
CA ARG A 156 -51.52 17.17 -11.18
C ARG A 156 -51.83 17.81 -12.53
N ASP A 157 -50.85 18.50 -13.10
CA ASP A 157 -50.90 18.90 -14.50
C ASP A 157 -50.72 17.68 -15.45
N ILE A 158 -50.79 17.91 -16.76
CA ILE A 158 -50.65 16.84 -17.77
C ILE A 158 -49.24 16.23 -17.73
N GLY A 159 -48.20 17.05 -17.56
CA GLY A 159 -46.81 16.60 -17.51
C GLY A 159 -46.53 15.74 -16.28
N ASP A 160 -47.10 16.10 -15.14
CA ASP A 160 -47.05 15.36 -13.89
C ASP A 160 -47.68 13.98 -14.03
N ARG A 161 -48.86 13.89 -14.69
CA ARG A 161 -49.51 12.60 -14.98
C ARG A 161 -48.64 11.73 -15.88
N MET A 162 -47.98 12.30 -16.88
CA MET A 162 -47.06 11.56 -17.75
C MET A 162 -45.84 11.04 -17.00
N LEU A 163 -45.23 11.85 -16.12
CA LEU A 163 -44.09 11.44 -15.30
C LEU A 163 -44.46 10.33 -14.32
N VAL A 164 -45.61 10.43 -13.65
CA VAL A 164 -46.10 9.38 -12.75
C VAL A 164 -46.39 8.09 -13.51
N LYS A 165 -47.02 8.18 -14.69
CA LYS A 165 -47.24 7.00 -15.55
C LYS A 165 -45.92 6.33 -15.95
N LYS A 166 -44.88 7.12 -16.27
CA LYS A 166 -43.54 6.60 -16.57
C LYS A 166 -42.91 5.92 -15.35
N ALA A 167 -43.12 6.45 -14.15
CA ALA A 167 -42.63 5.85 -12.91
C ALA A 167 -43.26 4.48 -12.62
N TYR A 168 -44.50 4.22 -13.05
CA TYR A 168 -45.07 2.86 -12.93
C TYR A 168 -44.34 1.84 -13.80
N ALA A 169 -43.88 2.20 -15.00
CA ALA A 169 -43.03 1.32 -15.80
C ALA A 169 -41.68 1.02 -15.11
N PHE A 170 -41.17 1.97 -14.33
CA PHE A 170 -39.98 1.80 -13.51
C PHE A 170 -40.21 0.81 -12.35
N ASP A 171 -41.36 0.91 -11.69
CA ASP A 171 -41.76 -0.03 -10.64
C ASP A 171 -42.01 -1.43 -11.20
N ASP A 172 -42.68 -1.52 -12.34
CA ASP A 172 -43.09 -2.79 -12.95
C ASP A 172 -41.94 -3.55 -13.65
N ALA A 173 -40.75 -2.94 -13.75
CA ALA A 173 -39.57 -3.51 -14.42
C ALA A 173 -39.22 -4.95 -13.97
N PHE A 174 -39.51 -5.29 -12.70
CA PHE A 174 -39.29 -6.62 -12.13
C PHE A 174 -40.53 -7.21 -11.46
N GLY A 175 -41.73 -6.76 -11.85
CA GLY A 175 -42.98 -7.29 -11.34
C GLY A 175 -44.04 -6.22 -11.16
N THR A 176 -45.26 -6.52 -11.59
CA THR A 176 -46.40 -5.61 -11.55
C THR A 176 -46.83 -5.28 -10.13
N SER A 177 -47.04 -3.99 -9.83
CA SER A 177 -47.69 -3.55 -8.60
C SER A 177 -49.07 -2.96 -8.88
N ALA A 178 -50.07 -3.29 -8.05
CA ALA A 178 -51.40 -2.67 -8.11
C ALA A 178 -51.49 -1.32 -7.37
N SER A 179 -50.35 -0.72 -7.01
CA SER A 179 -50.28 0.50 -6.20
C SER A 179 -50.24 1.74 -7.07
N ASP A 180 -51.08 2.73 -6.76
CA ASP A 180 -51.03 4.07 -7.37
C ASP A 180 -49.85 4.94 -6.86
N LYS A 181 -49.04 4.41 -5.95
CA LYS A 181 -47.85 5.05 -5.39
C LYS A 181 -46.57 4.42 -5.94
N THR A 182 -45.51 5.20 -5.99
CA THR A 182 -44.17 4.69 -6.30
C THR A 182 -43.75 3.64 -5.27
N ARG A 183 -43.28 2.48 -5.75
CA ARG A 183 -42.97 1.32 -4.90
C ARG A 183 -41.58 1.36 -4.30
N LEU A 184 -40.58 1.79 -5.08
CA LEU A 184 -39.16 1.73 -4.68
C LEU A 184 -38.69 2.97 -3.91
N ILE A 185 -39.38 4.10 -4.06
CA ILE A 185 -39.19 5.29 -3.22
C ILE A 185 -40.51 5.57 -2.52
N THR A 186 -40.52 5.42 -1.20
CA THR A 186 -41.70 5.56 -0.36
C THR A 186 -41.60 6.75 0.59
N ASN A 187 -40.38 7.14 0.94
CA ASN A 187 -40.11 8.17 1.94
C ASN A 187 -38.91 9.08 1.54
N ALA A 188 -38.65 10.11 2.34
CA ALA A 188 -37.56 11.05 2.10
C ALA A 188 -36.15 10.42 2.22
N ALA A 189 -35.99 9.38 3.03
CA ALA A 189 -34.73 8.64 3.12
C ALA A 189 -34.43 7.89 1.81
N ASP A 190 -35.44 7.26 1.20
CA ASP A 190 -35.29 6.61 -0.12
C ASP A 190 -34.89 7.63 -1.21
N VAL A 191 -35.44 8.85 -1.16
CA VAL A 191 -35.02 9.95 -2.05
C VAL A 191 -33.55 10.30 -1.84
N PHE A 192 -33.08 10.36 -0.60
CA PHE A 192 -31.67 10.59 -0.30
C PHE A 192 -30.79 9.48 -0.89
N LEU A 193 -31.17 8.21 -0.71
CA LEU A 193 -30.46 7.06 -1.30
C LEU A 193 -30.40 7.14 -2.83
N ALA A 194 -31.53 7.40 -3.49
CA ALA A 194 -31.60 7.53 -4.93
C ALA A 194 -30.71 8.69 -5.45
N ASN A 195 -30.67 9.83 -4.75
CA ASN A 195 -29.78 10.94 -5.10
C ASN A 195 -28.30 10.56 -4.95
N ASN A 196 -27.93 9.76 -3.95
CA ASN A 196 -26.54 9.34 -3.82
C ASN A 196 -26.15 8.28 -4.84
N LEU A 197 -27.07 7.40 -5.25
CA LEU A 197 -26.88 6.53 -6.41
C LEU A 197 -26.62 7.35 -7.69
N VAL A 198 -27.39 8.43 -7.91
CA VAL A 198 -27.12 9.37 -9.02
C VAL A 198 -25.72 9.96 -8.92
N LYS A 199 -25.28 10.42 -7.73
CA LYS A 199 -23.92 10.94 -7.55
C LYS A 199 -22.83 9.89 -7.82
N ALA A 200 -23.05 8.63 -7.42
CA ALA A 200 -22.13 7.53 -7.68
C ALA A 200 -21.98 7.25 -9.17
N LEU A 201 -23.09 7.24 -9.90
CA LEU A 201 -23.09 7.11 -11.36
C LEU A 201 -22.39 8.32 -12.03
N GLN A 202 -22.62 9.54 -11.55
CA GLN A 202 -21.94 10.73 -12.07
C GLN A 202 -20.42 10.70 -11.84
N ARG A 203 -19.92 10.11 -10.74
CA ARG A 203 -18.47 9.94 -10.52
C ARG A 203 -17.82 9.12 -11.63
N ARG A 204 -18.49 8.06 -12.11
CA ARG A 204 -18.02 7.18 -13.19
C ARG A 204 -17.89 7.89 -14.54
N GLN A 205 -18.60 9.00 -14.72
CA GLN A 205 -18.56 9.77 -15.97
C GLN A 205 -17.37 10.73 -16.04
N ARG A 206 -16.74 11.08 -14.91
CA ARG A 206 -15.71 12.12 -14.83
C ARG A 206 -14.43 11.83 -15.62
N VAL A 207 -14.11 10.56 -15.83
CA VAL A 207 -12.92 10.14 -16.58
C VAL A 207 -13.06 10.41 -18.08
N VAL A 208 -14.30 10.53 -18.57
CA VAL A 208 -14.58 10.65 -19.99
C VAL A 208 -14.59 12.12 -20.43
N THR A 209 -13.46 12.60 -20.96
CA THR A 209 -13.33 13.96 -21.50
C THR A 209 -13.55 14.02 -23.02
N ASP A 210 -13.42 12.89 -23.71
CA ASP A 210 -13.53 12.78 -25.16
C ASP A 210 -14.77 11.96 -25.56
N SER A 211 -15.63 12.59 -26.38
CA SER A 211 -16.85 12.02 -26.96
C SER A 211 -16.64 10.68 -27.66
N ARG A 212 -15.45 10.41 -28.22
CA ARG A 212 -15.13 9.14 -28.90
C ARG A 212 -15.22 7.94 -27.96
N HIS A 213 -15.07 8.15 -26.66
CA HIS A 213 -15.07 7.09 -25.65
C HIS A 213 -16.43 6.93 -24.95
N PHE A 214 -17.46 7.70 -25.35
CA PHE A 214 -18.77 7.67 -24.69
C PHE A 214 -19.47 6.30 -24.76
N ARG A 215 -19.11 5.51 -25.78
CA ARG A 215 -19.65 4.17 -26.04
C ARG A 215 -18.79 3.03 -25.49
N VAL A 216 -17.66 3.33 -24.83
CA VAL A 216 -16.85 2.29 -24.18
C VAL A 216 -17.62 1.77 -22.96
N HIS A 217 -17.90 0.47 -22.95
CA HIS A 217 -18.55 -0.18 -21.82
C HIS A 217 -17.55 -0.43 -20.69
N GLN A 218 -17.93 -0.09 -19.47
CA GLN A 218 -17.09 -0.31 -18.30
C GLN A 218 -16.98 -1.80 -17.98
N ILE A 219 -15.78 -2.28 -17.63
CA ILE A 219 -15.61 -3.61 -17.01
C ILE A 219 -15.80 -3.54 -15.50
N GLN A 220 -15.65 -2.34 -14.93
CA GLN A 220 -15.89 -2.08 -13.51
C GLN A 220 -17.39 -1.90 -13.24
N GLY A 221 -17.99 -2.82 -12.50
CA GLY A 221 -19.39 -2.79 -12.05
C GLY A 221 -19.60 -2.02 -10.74
N MET A 222 -20.81 -2.06 -10.20
CA MET A 222 -21.20 -1.42 -8.92
C MET A 222 -21.53 -2.50 -7.88
N PRO A 223 -20.56 -2.90 -7.04
CA PRO A 223 -20.76 -4.01 -6.13
C PRO A 223 -21.71 -3.66 -4.97
N TYR A 224 -22.54 -4.62 -4.60
CA TYR A 224 -23.21 -4.72 -3.31
C TYR A 224 -22.60 -5.88 -2.54
N VAL A 225 -22.13 -5.62 -1.32
CA VAL A 225 -21.62 -6.66 -0.42
C VAL A 225 -22.68 -6.92 0.66
N GLY A 226 -22.94 -8.18 0.97
CA GLY A 226 -23.82 -8.52 2.08
C GLY A 226 -23.29 -9.70 2.87
N CYS A 227 -23.78 -9.85 4.10
CA CYS A 227 -23.56 -11.03 4.91
C CYS A 227 -24.84 -11.87 5.02
N SER A 228 -24.68 -13.17 5.31
CA SER A 228 -25.79 -14.05 5.69
C SER A 228 -25.31 -15.11 6.66
N GLY A 229 -26.18 -15.50 7.58
CA GLY A 229 -26.03 -16.74 8.34
C GLY A 229 -26.36 -17.99 7.52
N ASP A 230 -27.05 -17.82 6.39
CA ASP A 230 -27.41 -18.88 5.45
C ASP A 230 -27.28 -18.32 4.03
N LEU A 231 -26.12 -18.54 3.42
CA LEU A 231 -25.83 -18.09 2.05
C LEU A 231 -26.66 -18.87 1.01
N GLU A 232 -27.03 -20.12 1.30
CA GLU A 232 -27.70 -21.04 0.37
C GLU A 232 -29.11 -20.54 0.07
N THR A 233 -29.79 -20.03 1.09
CA THR A 233 -31.10 -19.39 0.92
C THR A 233 -30.96 -17.96 0.38
N ARG A 234 -29.96 -17.19 0.85
CA ARG A 234 -29.87 -15.75 0.58
C ARG A 234 -29.37 -15.42 -0.83
N VAL A 235 -28.30 -16.05 -1.28
CA VAL A 235 -27.60 -15.69 -2.52
C VAL A 235 -28.43 -15.95 -3.79
N PRO A 236 -29.18 -17.06 -3.92
CA PRO A 236 -30.04 -17.28 -5.08
C PRO A 236 -31.12 -16.21 -5.28
N GLY A 237 -31.55 -15.52 -4.21
CA GLY A 237 -32.52 -14.43 -4.29
C GLY A 237 -32.05 -13.23 -5.11
N TYR A 238 -30.73 -13.09 -5.33
CA TYR A 238 -30.17 -12.01 -6.14
C TYR A 238 -29.99 -12.36 -7.61
N ARG A 239 -30.17 -13.64 -8.02
CA ARG A 239 -29.92 -14.07 -9.40
C ARG A 239 -31.06 -13.61 -10.30
N THR A 240 -30.75 -12.78 -11.29
CA THR A 240 -31.70 -12.32 -12.33
C THR A 240 -32.07 -13.40 -13.36
N ASN A 241 -31.41 -14.56 -13.33
CA ASN A 241 -31.46 -15.62 -14.35
C ASN A 241 -32.46 -16.74 -14.09
N ASN A 242 -33.36 -16.62 -13.11
CA ASN A 242 -34.43 -17.61 -12.92
C ASN A 242 -35.54 -17.43 -13.97
N ALA A 243 -35.16 -17.58 -15.23
CA ALA A 243 -36.02 -17.82 -16.37
C ALA A 243 -36.31 -19.33 -16.42
N LEU A 244 -37.31 -19.78 -15.68
CA LEU A 244 -38.08 -21.00 -15.96
C LEU A 244 -39.43 -20.87 -15.23
N GLY A 245 -40.37 -20.15 -15.86
CA GLY A 245 -41.81 -20.41 -15.71
C GLY A 245 -42.49 -20.16 -14.35
N GLY A 246 -41.88 -19.51 -13.36
CA GLY A 246 -42.52 -19.37 -12.05
C GLY A 246 -42.15 -18.10 -11.28
N LYS A 247 -42.95 -17.03 -11.44
CA LYS A 247 -43.28 -15.98 -10.45
C LYS A 247 -42.27 -15.74 -9.31
N ARG A 248 -41.00 -15.46 -9.60
CA ARG A 248 -40.14 -14.71 -8.67
C ARG A 248 -39.68 -13.44 -9.35
N THR A 249 -40.61 -12.50 -9.37
CA THR A 249 -40.31 -11.07 -9.37
C THR A 249 -39.28 -10.81 -8.28
N LEU A 250 -38.20 -10.10 -8.60
CA LEU A 250 -37.26 -9.62 -7.58
C LEU A 250 -38.08 -8.86 -6.53
N ASP A 251 -38.28 -9.45 -5.36
CA ASP A 251 -39.10 -8.85 -4.32
C ASP A 251 -38.34 -7.63 -3.78
N PRO A 252 -38.85 -6.39 -3.96
CA PRO A 252 -38.19 -5.19 -3.45
C PRO A 252 -37.92 -5.24 -1.96
N ALA A 253 -38.73 -5.97 -1.18
CA ALA A 253 -38.51 -6.15 0.25
C ALA A 253 -37.29 -7.03 0.56
N SER A 254 -36.88 -7.87 -0.39
CA SER A 254 -35.78 -8.82 -0.22
C SER A 254 -34.43 -8.30 -0.73
N ILE A 255 -34.41 -7.19 -1.48
CA ILE A 255 -33.23 -6.66 -2.16
C ILE A 255 -32.87 -5.28 -1.63
N ASN A 256 -31.58 -4.98 -1.61
CA ASN A 256 -31.09 -3.65 -1.28
C ASN A 256 -31.68 -2.57 -2.22
N THR A 257 -32.24 -1.50 -1.65
CA THR A 257 -32.97 -0.45 -2.39
C THR A 257 -32.14 0.18 -3.53
N PRO A 258 -30.88 0.65 -3.32
CA PRO A 258 -30.05 1.11 -4.44
C PRO A 258 -29.87 0.11 -5.57
N LEU A 259 -29.68 -1.18 -5.25
CA LEU A 259 -29.52 -2.22 -6.27
C LEU A 259 -30.79 -2.35 -7.12
N ILE A 260 -31.97 -2.48 -6.52
CA ILE A 260 -33.21 -2.60 -7.31
C ILE A 260 -33.53 -1.33 -8.09
N LEU A 261 -33.24 -0.14 -7.55
CA LEU A 261 -33.35 1.13 -8.28
C LEU A 261 -32.45 1.15 -9.52
N LEU A 262 -31.19 0.73 -9.39
CA LEU A 262 -30.25 0.64 -10.51
C LEU A 262 -30.75 -0.34 -11.58
N LEU A 263 -31.15 -1.54 -11.18
CA LEU A 263 -31.66 -2.56 -12.10
C LEU A 263 -32.91 -2.07 -12.84
N SER A 264 -33.87 -1.46 -12.13
CA SER A 264 -35.09 -0.91 -12.74
C SER A 264 -34.77 0.20 -13.74
N ALA A 265 -33.88 1.12 -13.41
CA ALA A 265 -33.47 2.18 -14.32
C ALA A 265 -32.81 1.63 -15.60
N ILE A 266 -31.94 0.63 -15.47
CA ILE A 266 -31.32 -0.05 -16.62
C ILE A 266 -32.39 -0.74 -17.50
N LYS A 267 -33.39 -1.36 -16.88
CA LYS A 267 -34.47 -2.04 -17.60
C LYS A 267 -35.36 -1.05 -18.37
N VAL A 268 -35.67 0.11 -17.77
CA VAL A 268 -36.49 1.16 -18.40
C VAL A 268 -35.82 1.75 -19.64
N ILE A 269 -34.50 1.88 -19.66
CA ILE A 269 -33.77 2.35 -20.86
C ILE A 269 -33.63 1.26 -21.95
N GLY A 270 -34.27 0.10 -21.77
CA GLY A 270 -34.34 -0.97 -22.77
C GLY A 270 -33.21 -1.99 -22.71
N LEU A 271 -32.34 -1.93 -21.69
CA LEU A 271 -31.27 -2.92 -21.50
C LEU A 271 -31.74 -4.10 -20.63
N VAL A 272 -31.02 -5.21 -20.67
CA VAL A 272 -31.29 -6.37 -19.81
C VAL A 272 -30.18 -6.49 -18.77
N PRO A 273 -30.36 -5.92 -17.56
CA PRO A 273 -29.38 -6.07 -16.52
C PRO A 273 -29.39 -7.50 -15.98
N LYS A 274 -28.20 -7.98 -15.63
CA LYS A 274 -27.96 -9.26 -15.00
C LYS A 274 -27.11 -9.06 -13.76
N THR A 275 -27.23 -10.00 -12.82
CA THR A 275 -26.39 -10.03 -11.62
C THR A 275 -25.49 -11.25 -11.63
N VAL A 276 -24.27 -11.05 -11.12
CA VAL A 276 -23.39 -12.13 -10.67
C VAL A 276 -23.37 -12.11 -9.16
N SER A 277 -23.50 -13.29 -8.54
CA SER A 277 -23.34 -13.47 -7.11
C SER A 277 -22.10 -14.32 -6.84
N ARG A 278 -21.23 -13.88 -5.93
CA ARG A 278 -20.03 -14.63 -5.51
C ARG A 278 -19.92 -14.66 -4.00
N VAL A 279 -19.69 -15.84 -3.43
CA VAL A 279 -19.30 -15.97 -2.02
C VAL A 279 -17.82 -15.59 -1.91
N ILE A 280 -17.54 -14.49 -1.22
CA ILE A 280 -16.20 -13.92 -1.08
C ILE A 280 -15.40 -14.69 -0.04
N LEU A 281 -15.99 -14.90 1.12
CA LEU A 281 -15.41 -15.70 2.19
C LEU A 281 -16.51 -16.29 3.08
N LYS A 282 -16.18 -17.39 3.76
CA LYS A 282 -17.01 -17.95 4.83
C LYS A 282 -16.42 -17.61 6.19
N THR A 283 -17.28 -17.53 7.20
CA THR A 283 -16.83 -17.29 8.58
C THR A 283 -17.05 -18.54 9.43
N TRP A 284 -16.05 -18.92 10.21
CA TRP A 284 -16.03 -20.19 10.94
C TRP A 284 -16.10 -20.03 12.46
N GLU A 285 -15.93 -18.82 12.99
CA GLU A 285 -16.01 -18.53 14.42
C GLU A 285 -17.12 -17.50 14.74
N PRO A 286 -17.68 -17.55 15.96
CA PRO A 286 -18.57 -16.50 16.46
C PRO A 286 -17.91 -15.12 16.41
N GLY A 287 -18.67 -14.11 15.95
CA GLY A 287 -18.18 -12.73 15.91
C GLY A 287 -17.41 -12.34 14.64
N LEU A 288 -16.94 -13.31 13.85
CA LEU A 288 -16.23 -13.02 12.59
C LEU A 288 -17.14 -12.43 11.50
N LEU A 289 -18.42 -12.77 11.47
CA LEU A 289 -19.34 -12.34 10.41
C LEU A 289 -19.43 -10.81 10.29
N PRO A 290 -19.65 -10.06 11.39
CA PRO A 290 -19.56 -8.60 11.33
C PRO A 290 -18.24 -8.05 10.84
N MET A 291 -17.13 -8.64 11.29
CA MET A 291 -15.79 -8.16 10.95
C MET A 291 -15.48 -8.37 9.48
N ALA A 292 -15.86 -9.55 8.96
CA ALA A 292 -15.73 -9.91 7.56
C ALA A 292 -16.56 -9.01 6.66
N GLU A 293 -17.79 -8.67 7.04
CA GLU A 293 -18.63 -7.77 6.25
C GLU A 293 -17.99 -6.39 6.10
N ARG A 294 -17.50 -5.80 7.20
CA ARG A 294 -16.81 -4.49 7.17
C ARG A 294 -15.54 -4.53 6.33
N LEU A 295 -14.74 -5.59 6.48
CA LEU A 295 -13.52 -5.78 5.69
C LEU A 295 -13.84 -5.84 4.19
N VAL A 296 -14.79 -6.69 3.79
CA VAL A 296 -15.13 -6.88 2.37
C VAL A 296 -15.80 -5.65 1.78
N ILE A 297 -16.68 -4.96 2.52
CA ILE A 297 -17.26 -3.67 2.07
C ILE A 297 -16.15 -2.65 1.79
N SER A 298 -15.18 -2.54 2.70
CA SER A 298 -14.08 -1.59 2.60
C SER A 298 -13.15 -1.92 1.43
N LEU A 299 -12.77 -3.19 1.26
CA LEU A 299 -11.94 -3.64 0.13
C LEU A 299 -12.63 -3.46 -1.22
N ALA A 300 -13.94 -3.72 -1.28
CA ALA A 300 -14.74 -3.58 -2.51
C ALA A 300 -15.10 -2.13 -2.83
N HIS A 301 -14.87 -1.20 -1.89
CA HIS A 301 -15.43 0.16 -1.92
C HIS A 301 -16.94 0.14 -2.20
N SER A 302 -17.63 -0.85 -1.64
CA SER A 302 -19.03 -1.12 -2.00
C SER A 302 -20.00 -0.16 -1.33
N ASN A 303 -19.53 0.76 -0.47
CA ASN A 303 -20.35 1.81 0.11
C ASN A 303 -20.89 2.76 -0.97
N TYR A 304 -22.15 3.17 -0.84
CA TYR A 304 -22.82 4.08 -1.77
C TYR A 304 -22.16 5.48 -1.87
N ALA A 305 -21.50 5.92 -0.79
CA ALA A 305 -20.73 7.15 -0.78
C ALA A 305 -19.41 7.02 -1.55
N GLN A 306 -18.90 5.78 -1.69
CA GLN A 306 -17.70 5.43 -2.44
C GLN A 306 -18.07 5.03 -3.87
N ASP A 307 -18.13 3.74 -4.20
CA ASP A 307 -18.26 3.26 -5.59
C ASP A 307 -19.38 2.21 -5.79
N GLY A 308 -20.06 1.79 -4.72
CA GLY A 308 -21.01 0.67 -4.74
C GLY A 308 -22.43 1.00 -4.28
N LEU A 309 -23.09 0.02 -3.67
CA LEU A 309 -24.53 0.00 -3.37
C LEU A 309 -24.88 -0.24 -1.89
N ASN A 310 -23.90 -0.51 -1.02
CA ASN A 310 -24.11 -0.64 0.43
C ASN A 310 -24.50 0.70 1.04
N VAL A 311 -25.67 0.76 1.69
CA VAL A 311 -26.17 1.96 2.37
C VAL A 311 -25.72 2.04 3.82
N ALA A 312 -25.82 0.92 4.51
CA ALA A 312 -25.49 0.81 5.92
C ALA A 312 -24.02 0.41 6.10
N GLU A 313 -23.46 0.81 7.24
CA GLU A 313 -22.22 0.24 7.74
C GLU A 313 -22.37 -1.27 7.92
N GLY A 314 -21.31 -2.02 7.62
CA GLY A 314 -21.28 -3.46 7.86
C GLY A 314 -21.31 -3.82 9.34
N GLY A 315 -21.72 -5.04 9.63
CA GLY A 315 -21.61 -5.66 10.95
C GLY A 315 -22.84 -5.60 11.83
N GLY A 316 -24.01 -5.27 11.27
CA GLY A 316 -25.28 -5.30 11.99
C GLY A 316 -25.78 -6.72 12.30
N GLN A 317 -25.37 -7.72 11.51
CA GLN A 317 -25.90 -9.08 11.62
C GLN A 317 -25.02 -10.00 12.46
N ARG A 318 -25.62 -10.65 13.46
CA ARG A 318 -25.00 -11.75 14.20
C ARG A 318 -25.23 -13.06 13.46
N GLY A 319 -24.19 -13.90 13.36
CA GLY A 319 -24.28 -15.24 12.78
C GLY A 319 -25.33 -16.09 13.52
N LYS A 320 -26.05 -16.94 12.78
CA LYS A 320 -27.11 -17.81 13.31
C LYS A 320 -26.77 -19.30 13.20
N ASP A 321 -25.56 -19.63 12.78
CA ASP A 321 -25.19 -21.01 12.48
C ASP A 321 -25.12 -21.88 13.74
N LYS A 322 -25.54 -23.13 13.58
CA LYS A 322 -25.34 -24.17 14.60
C LYS A 322 -23.84 -24.50 14.67
N ALA A 323 -23.37 -24.91 15.85
CA ALA A 323 -21.96 -25.28 16.06
C ALA A 323 -21.46 -26.37 15.07
N SER A 324 -22.32 -27.30 14.65
CA SER A 324 -21.98 -28.32 13.65
C SER A 324 -21.72 -27.73 12.26
N THR A 325 -22.50 -26.73 11.83
CA THR A 325 -22.28 -26.01 10.57
C THR A 325 -20.98 -25.22 10.63
N MET A 326 -20.71 -24.54 11.76
CA MET A 326 -19.46 -23.79 11.95
C MET A 326 -18.22 -24.68 11.82
N ARG A 327 -18.19 -25.87 12.45
CA ARG A 327 -17.07 -26.82 12.30
C ARG A 327 -16.88 -27.30 10.86
N GLN A 328 -17.97 -27.51 10.12
CA GLN A 328 -17.87 -27.87 8.70
C GLN A 328 -17.25 -26.72 7.89
N VAL A 329 -17.68 -25.49 8.15
CA VAL A 329 -17.13 -24.29 7.49
C VAL A 329 -15.67 -24.07 7.88
N GLU A 330 -15.30 -24.27 9.15
CA GLU A 330 -13.93 -24.22 9.66
C GLU A 330 -13.03 -25.21 8.91
N SER A 331 -13.45 -26.48 8.84
CA SER A 331 -12.72 -27.51 8.10
C SER A 331 -12.61 -27.16 6.61
N GLU A 332 -13.67 -26.62 6.00
CA GLU A 332 -13.62 -26.18 4.62
C GLU A 332 -12.59 -25.07 4.41
N VAL A 333 -12.63 -24.02 5.23
CA VAL A 333 -11.76 -22.85 5.09
C VAL A 333 -10.30 -23.18 5.41
N LEU A 334 -10.05 -23.87 6.53
CA LEU A 334 -8.71 -24.07 7.07
C LEU A 334 -8.00 -25.30 6.47
N CYS A 335 -8.75 -26.35 6.11
CA CYS A 335 -8.16 -27.63 5.71
C CYS A 335 -8.39 -27.98 4.24
N VAL A 336 -9.58 -27.72 3.69
CA VAL A 336 -9.94 -28.17 2.33
C VAL A 336 -9.50 -27.17 1.27
N ARG A 337 -9.65 -25.87 1.54
CA ARG A 337 -9.34 -24.83 0.57
C ARG A 337 -7.85 -24.47 0.61
N PRO A 338 -7.10 -24.65 -0.51
CA PRO A 338 -5.65 -24.46 -0.49
C PRO A 338 -5.23 -22.99 -0.34
N PHE A 339 -6.09 -22.05 -0.72
CA PHE A 339 -5.72 -20.64 -0.74
C PHE A 339 -5.53 -20.04 0.66
N PHE A 340 -6.25 -20.49 1.70
CA PHE A 340 -6.03 -20.00 3.06
C PHE A 340 -4.61 -20.32 3.53
N ASN A 341 -4.24 -21.60 3.45
CA ASN A 341 -2.90 -22.05 3.81
C ASN A 341 -1.81 -21.41 2.94
N THR A 342 -2.03 -21.33 1.62
CA THR A 342 -1.06 -20.68 0.71
C THR A 342 -0.84 -19.21 1.07
N ASN A 343 -1.92 -18.46 1.30
CA ASN A 343 -1.86 -17.05 1.66
C ASN A 343 -1.18 -16.83 3.02
N MET A 344 -1.44 -17.72 3.98
CA MET A 344 -0.82 -17.71 5.30
C MET A 344 0.68 -18.02 5.21
N GLN A 345 1.09 -19.04 4.46
CA GLN A 345 2.50 -19.37 4.24
C GLN A 345 3.27 -18.22 3.59
N LEU A 346 2.70 -17.56 2.57
CA LEU A 346 3.30 -16.35 1.98
C LEU A 346 3.48 -15.23 3.00
N SER A 347 2.52 -15.07 3.90
CA SER A 347 2.57 -14.05 4.95
C SER A 347 3.59 -14.38 6.04
N LEU A 348 3.71 -15.66 6.41
CA LEU A 348 4.75 -16.14 7.34
C LEU A 348 6.15 -15.97 6.74
N ALA A 349 6.34 -16.28 5.47
CA ALA A 349 7.61 -16.07 4.78
C ALA A 349 8.00 -14.59 4.72
N ASP A 350 7.06 -13.70 4.41
CA ASP A 350 7.27 -12.23 4.43
C ASP A 350 7.63 -11.74 5.85
N LEU A 351 6.92 -12.21 6.88
CA LEU A 351 7.24 -11.87 8.27
C LEU A 351 8.65 -12.33 8.68
N GLU A 352 9.05 -13.53 8.28
CA GLU A 352 10.39 -14.05 8.58
C GLU A 352 11.48 -13.25 7.87
N GLN A 353 11.28 -12.90 6.59
CA GLN A 353 12.20 -12.03 5.86
C GLN A 353 12.34 -10.66 6.52
N ARG A 354 11.23 -10.07 6.99
CA ARG A 354 11.25 -8.79 7.72
C ARG A 354 11.96 -8.91 9.06
N ARG A 355 11.78 -10.01 9.79
CA ARG A 355 12.48 -10.27 11.05
C ARG A 355 13.99 -10.31 10.82
N VAL A 356 14.45 -11.12 9.86
CA VAL A 356 15.88 -11.22 9.49
C VAL A 356 16.43 -9.85 9.06
N PHE A 357 15.66 -9.06 8.32
CA PHE A 357 16.07 -7.71 7.95
C PHE A 357 16.26 -6.79 9.17
N LEU A 358 15.35 -6.83 10.14
CA LEU A 358 15.46 -6.06 11.38
C LEU A 358 16.65 -6.50 12.23
N ASP A 359 16.87 -7.81 12.38
CA ASP A 359 18.02 -8.38 13.09
C ASP A 359 19.34 -7.90 12.45
N ASN A 360 19.40 -7.88 11.11
CA ASN A 360 20.56 -7.37 10.36
C ASN A 360 20.76 -5.86 10.55
N LEU A 361 19.69 -5.06 10.60
CA LEU A 361 19.78 -3.63 10.86
C LEU A 361 20.33 -3.33 12.25
N GLU A 362 19.87 -4.08 13.26
CA GLU A 362 20.39 -3.96 14.63
C GLU A 362 21.87 -4.33 14.69
N ALA A 363 22.29 -5.40 14.01
CA ALA A 363 23.70 -5.78 13.91
C ALA A 363 24.56 -4.71 13.24
N ILE A 364 24.06 -4.08 12.15
CA ILE A 364 24.76 -2.98 11.47
C ILE A 364 24.89 -1.77 12.38
N ASP A 365 23.86 -1.41 13.14
CA ASP A 365 23.91 -0.27 14.06
C ASP A 365 24.89 -0.53 15.22
N GLY A 366 24.92 -1.77 15.73
CA GLY A 366 25.94 -2.22 16.68
C GLY A 366 27.37 -2.09 16.14
N ALA A 367 27.63 -2.62 14.95
CA ALA A 367 28.95 -2.52 14.29
C ALA A 367 29.35 -1.06 14.02
N ARG A 368 28.40 -0.21 13.62
CA ARG A 368 28.62 1.24 13.47
C ARG A 368 29.03 1.87 14.80
N GLY A 369 28.41 1.50 15.91
CA GLY A 369 28.79 1.94 17.25
C GLY A 369 30.23 1.58 17.60
N GLU A 370 30.66 0.36 17.30
CA GLU A 370 32.04 -0.11 17.50
C GLU A 370 33.05 0.63 16.62
N ILE A 371 32.73 0.83 15.33
CA ILE A 371 33.58 1.60 14.40
C ILE A 371 33.77 3.03 14.93
N LEU A 372 32.70 3.68 15.40
CA LEU A 372 32.80 5.03 15.98
C LEU A 372 33.65 5.05 17.26
N LYS A 373 33.58 4.01 18.09
CA LYS A 373 34.42 3.87 19.28
C LYS A 373 35.90 3.71 18.90
N LEU A 374 36.21 2.78 17.99
CA LEU A 374 37.57 2.54 17.49
C LEU A 374 38.16 3.76 16.81
N SER A 375 37.35 4.52 16.04
CA SER A 375 37.79 5.77 15.43
C SER A 375 38.23 6.79 16.48
N ARG A 376 37.48 6.94 17.58
CA ARG A 376 37.86 7.84 18.69
C ARG A 376 39.13 7.38 19.39
N GLU A 377 39.29 6.09 19.61
CA GLU A 377 40.50 5.52 20.21
C GLU A 377 41.72 5.75 19.31
N TYR A 378 41.58 5.53 17.99
CA TYR A 378 42.60 5.83 17.00
C TYR A 378 43.00 7.30 17.02
N ASP A 379 42.03 8.22 17.03
CA ASP A 379 42.31 9.67 17.09
C ASP A 379 43.07 10.05 18.37
N MET A 380 42.71 9.46 19.51
CA MET A 380 43.42 9.65 20.78
C MET A 380 44.86 9.12 20.73
N HIS A 381 45.07 7.93 20.17
CA HIS A 381 46.41 7.35 19.98
C HIS A 381 47.25 8.18 19.01
N LYS A 382 46.66 8.66 17.92
CA LYS A 382 47.32 9.54 16.96
C LYS A 382 47.78 10.85 17.62
N LEU A 383 46.92 11.50 18.40
CA LEU A 383 47.29 12.70 19.16
C LEU A 383 48.43 12.44 20.16
N THR A 384 48.46 11.24 20.74
CA THR A 384 49.51 10.82 21.68
C THR A 384 50.84 10.62 20.96
N LEU A 385 50.83 9.94 19.80
CA LEU A 385 52.01 9.78 18.95
C LEU A 385 52.54 11.11 18.44
N ASP A 386 51.67 12.02 18.00
CA ASP A 386 52.06 13.36 17.55
C ASP A 386 52.74 14.16 18.68
N ARG A 387 52.27 14.00 19.92
CA ARG A 387 52.93 14.57 21.11
C ARG A 387 54.28 13.90 21.38
N LEU A 388 54.31 12.57 21.30
CA LEU A 388 55.47 11.68 21.23
C LEU A 388 56.62 12.27 20.41
N LEU A 389 56.31 12.39 19.14
CA LEU A 389 57.21 12.81 18.09
C LEU A 389 57.73 14.23 18.34
N LYS A 390 56.84 15.17 18.70
CA LYS A 390 57.24 16.54 19.05
C LYS A 390 58.19 16.61 20.25
N GLN A 391 57.97 15.79 21.28
CA GLN A 391 58.86 15.71 22.43
C GLN A 391 60.23 15.16 22.02
N TRP A 392 60.24 14.06 21.26
CA TRP A 392 61.48 13.46 20.78
C TRP A 392 62.28 14.40 19.87
N GLU A 393 61.64 15.09 18.93
CA GLU A 393 62.27 16.12 18.10
C GLU A 393 62.88 17.26 18.95
N THR A 394 62.19 17.65 20.03
CA THR A 394 62.67 18.69 20.95
C THR A 394 63.91 18.23 21.71
N GLU A 395 63.90 17.00 22.25
CA GLU A 395 65.04 16.41 22.95
C GLU A 395 66.21 16.16 22.01
N LEU A 396 65.97 15.64 20.81
CA LEU A 396 67.00 15.44 19.79
C LEU A 396 67.66 16.77 19.41
N LYS A 397 66.88 17.84 19.22
CA LYS A 397 67.41 19.20 18.99
C LYS A 397 68.29 19.68 20.15
N LYS A 398 67.89 19.42 21.40
CA LYS A 398 68.71 19.76 22.59
C LYS A 398 70.03 18.99 22.61
N VAL A 399 70.00 17.67 22.38
CA VAL A 399 71.20 16.81 22.35
C VAL A 399 72.14 17.25 21.22
N MET A 400 71.61 17.44 20.01
CA MET A 400 72.38 17.90 18.85
C MET A 400 73.02 19.27 19.11
N LYS A 401 72.28 20.21 19.71
CA LYS A 401 72.82 21.52 20.10
C LYS A 401 73.94 21.38 21.12
N SER A 402 73.72 20.62 22.19
CA SER A 402 74.73 20.36 23.23
C SER A 402 76.01 19.73 22.66
N LYS A 403 75.87 18.73 21.77
CA LYS A 403 77.01 18.09 21.10
C LYS A 403 77.74 19.04 20.16
N THR A 404 77.00 19.86 19.41
CA THR A 404 77.58 20.90 18.54
C THR A 404 78.36 21.93 19.35
N ASP A 405 77.80 22.39 20.47
CA ASP A 405 78.46 23.35 21.37
C ASP A 405 79.72 22.74 22.01
N SER A 406 79.67 21.45 22.41
CA SER A 406 80.84 20.71 22.91
C SER A 406 81.93 20.54 21.85
N LEU A 407 81.58 20.21 20.60
CA LEU A 407 82.53 20.10 19.50
C LEU A 407 83.15 21.47 19.15
N ARG A 408 82.37 22.55 19.20
CA ARG A 408 82.88 23.92 19.03
C ARG A 408 83.89 24.28 20.11
N LEU A 409 83.59 23.95 21.37
CA LEU A 409 84.52 24.14 22.49
C LEU A 409 85.83 23.36 22.29
N GLN A 410 85.74 22.09 21.88
CA GLN A 410 86.92 21.26 21.57
C GLN A 410 87.73 21.85 20.41
N HIS A 411 87.08 22.25 19.32
CA HIS A 411 87.75 22.91 18.20
C HIS A 411 88.46 24.18 18.65
N THR A 412 87.81 25.06 19.41
CA THR A 412 88.45 26.28 19.91
C THR A 412 89.66 26.00 20.81
N ALA A 413 89.63 24.91 21.60
CA ALA A 413 90.77 24.49 22.41
C ALA A 413 91.95 24.02 21.54
N VAL A 414 91.68 23.18 20.53
CA VAL A 414 92.70 22.71 19.58
C VAL A 414 93.30 23.87 18.80
N THR A 415 92.49 24.81 18.28
CA THR A 415 93.01 25.99 17.57
C THR A 415 93.84 26.88 18.50
N ALA A 416 93.50 26.97 19.79
CA ALA A 416 94.29 27.71 20.76
C ALA A 416 95.63 27.00 21.07
N GLU A 417 95.64 25.67 21.16
CA GLU A 417 96.86 24.86 21.28
C GLU A 417 97.72 24.97 20.02
N GLU A 418 97.13 24.91 18.83
CA GLU A 418 97.83 25.11 17.55
C GLU A 418 98.48 26.49 17.47
N LEU A 419 97.80 27.54 17.94
CA LEU A 419 98.37 28.88 18.05
C LEU A 419 99.52 28.93 19.08
N GLN A 420 99.47 28.13 20.14
CA GLN A 420 100.58 27.99 21.09
C GLN A 420 101.77 27.25 20.46
N TRP A 421 101.52 26.18 19.70
CA TRP A 421 102.54 25.47 18.94
C TRP A 421 103.19 26.37 17.90
N GLN A 422 102.42 27.12 17.11
CA GLN A 422 102.96 28.09 16.16
C GLN A 422 103.82 29.17 16.85
N ARG A 423 103.42 29.63 18.04
CA ARG A 423 104.25 30.56 18.83
C ARG A 423 105.52 29.90 19.34
N LEU A 424 105.45 28.65 19.80
CA LEU A 424 106.59 27.90 20.26
C LEU A 424 107.56 27.63 19.11
N ASP A 425 107.03 27.31 17.94
CA ASP A 425 107.77 27.08 16.70
C ASP A 425 108.46 28.36 16.23
N ASP A 426 107.77 29.50 16.20
CA ASP A 426 108.37 30.82 15.94
C ASP A 426 109.47 31.18 16.96
N ILE A 427 109.28 30.86 18.24
CA ILE A 427 110.34 31.02 19.26
C ILE A 427 111.52 30.09 18.96
N THR A 428 111.26 28.83 18.61
CA THR A 428 112.27 27.81 18.34
C THR A 428 113.09 28.17 17.11
N MET A 429 112.42 28.50 16.01
CA MET A 429 113.01 29.11 14.81
C MET A 429 113.91 30.29 15.13
N ARG A 430 113.45 31.26 15.94
CA ARG A 430 114.26 32.43 16.34
C ARG A 430 115.47 32.04 17.20
N VAL A 431 115.36 30.99 18.00
CA VAL A 431 116.48 30.45 18.79
C VAL A 431 117.48 29.71 17.90
N CYS A 432 117.03 28.84 16.99
CA CYS A 432 117.87 28.15 16.00
C CYS A 432 118.64 29.17 15.12
N LEU A 433 117.96 30.19 14.61
CA LEU A 433 118.55 31.31 13.88
C LEU A 433 119.63 32.07 14.69
N ARG A 434 119.47 32.20 16.01
CA ARG A 434 120.48 32.83 16.88
C ARG A 434 121.65 31.91 17.22
N LEU A 435 121.43 30.60 17.21
CA LEU A 435 122.45 29.59 17.54
C LEU A 435 123.22 29.10 16.31
N GLY A 436 122.81 29.48 15.09
CA GLY A 436 123.49 29.07 13.85
C GLY A 436 123.27 27.60 13.51
N ILE A 437 122.11 27.05 13.90
CA ILE A 437 121.69 25.70 13.55
C ILE A 437 120.89 25.83 12.25
N GLU A 438 121.47 25.39 11.14
CA GLU A 438 120.80 25.29 9.85
C GLU A 438 119.92 24.03 9.87
N ASP A 439 118.64 24.19 9.54
CA ASP A 439 117.71 23.08 9.32
C ASP A 439 118.05 22.46 7.96
N ASP A 440 118.68 21.28 7.98
CA ASP A 440 118.76 20.40 6.81
C ASP A 440 117.39 19.70 6.68
N GLU A 441 116.45 20.35 5.99
CA GLU A 441 115.24 19.68 5.52
C GLU A 441 115.61 18.72 4.38
N ASP A 442 115.72 17.43 4.70
CA ASP A 442 115.72 16.34 3.74
C ASP A 442 114.34 16.23 3.08
N GLU A 443 114.29 16.48 1.76
CA GLU A 443 113.19 16.14 0.87
C GLU A 443 112.98 14.61 0.84
N GLU A 444 112.01 14.09 1.60
CA GLU A 444 111.48 12.74 1.38
C GLU A 444 110.21 12.78 0.50
N ASP A 445 110.41 12.33 -0.73
CA ASP A 445 109.49 12.07 -1.81
C ASP A 445 108.75 10.74 -1.59
N GLU A 446 107.51 10.77 -1.09
CA GLU A 446 106.52 9.67 -1.19
C GLU A 446 105.12 10.29 -1.10
N GLY A 447 104.10 9.98 -1.90
CA GLY A 447 103.85 8.97 -2.90
C GLY A 447 102.33 9.02 -3.17
N GLU A 448 101.95 8.96 -4.44
CA GLU A 448 100.55 8.95 -4.87
C GLU A 448 99.75 7.81 -4.20
N GLY A 449 98.54 8.14 -3.74
CA GLY A 449 97.59 7.18 -3.18
C GLY A 449 96.15 7.63 -3.40
N GLU A 450 95.66 7.44 -4.62
CA GLU A 450 94.22 7.46 -4.92
C GLU A 450 93.48 6.46 -4.03
N GLY A 451 92.58 6.96 -3.18
CA GLY A 451 91.70 6.17 -2.34
C GLY A 451 90.25 6.64 -2.49
N VAL A 452 89.59 6.17 -3.54
CA VAL A 452 88.12 6.25 -3.69
C VAL A 452 87.47 5.50 -2.52
N ILE A 453 86.62 6.19 -1.76
CA ILE A 453 85.65 5.54 -0.87
C ILE A 453 84.24 6.00 -1.26
N VAL A 454 83.55 5.08 -1.94
CA VAL A 454 82.11 5.01 -2.10
C VAL A 454 81.50 4.65 -0.73
N LEU A 455 80.47 5.37 -0.30
CA LEU A 455 79.53 4.85 0.69
C LEU A 455 78.09 5.22 0.28
N ASP A 456 77.26 4.17 0.29
CA ASP A 456 75.83 4.08 -0.05
C ASP A 456 74.91 5.09 0.66
#